data_AF-A0A2T2UNQ3-F1
#
_entry.id   AF-A0A2T2UNQ3-F1
#
_cell.length_a   1.000
_cell.length_b   1.000
_cell.length_c   1.000
_cell.angle_alpha   90.00
_cell.angle_beta   90.00
_cell.angle_gamma   90.00
#
_symmetry.space_group_name_H-M   'P 1'
#
loop_
_entity.id
_entity.type
_entity.pdbx_description
1 polymer ?
#
loop_
_entity_poly.entity_id
_entity_poly.type
_entity_poly.pdbx_seq_one_letter_code
_entity_poly.pdbx_strand_id
1 'polypeptide(L)'
;MPDCADLEEKARNSPHNFDFSDLLKLAECFGYEEKRQRGSHHVFQQTTFPRQDTKRKRKEYDRMNFQSAGGQAKPSQVNDLLNAIDYFRKEYSDWFHEPDD
;
A
#
# COMPACT_ATOMS: atom_id res chain seq x y z
N MET A 1 18.91 -2.01 -1.71
CA MET A 1 17.56 -1.46 -1.45
C MET A 1 16.70 -2.66 -1.06
N PRO A 2 15.86 -2.58 0.00
CA PRO A 2 15.02 -3.72 0.37
C PRO A 2 14.04 -4.04 -0.77
N ASP A 3 13.80 -5.32 -1.00
CA ASP A 3 12.84 -5.77 -2.00
C ASP A 3 11.40 -5.52 -1.50
N CYS A 4 10.44 -5.48 -2.41
CA CYS A 4 9.04 -5.24 -2.06
C CYS A 4 8.52 -6.30 -1.08
N ALA A 5 8.99 -7.54 -1.21
CA ALA A 5 8.67 -8.64 -0.31
C ALA A 5 9.21 -8.42 1.11
N ASP A 6 10.46 -7.95 1.24
CA ASP A 6 11.09 -7.64 2.55
C ASP A 6 10.32 -6.53 3.28
N LEU A 7 9.89 -5.50 2.54
CA LEU A 7 9.13 -4.38 3.10
C LEU A 7 7.76 -4.83 3.63
N GLU A 8 7.07 -5.70 2.90
CA GLU A 8 5.80 -6.26 3.35
C GLU A 8 5.97 -7.12 4.61
N GLU A 9 6.98 -8.01 4.61
CA GLU A 9 7.28 -8.85 5.77
C GLU A 9 7.58 -7.99 7.01
N LYS A 10 8.44 -6.97 6.87
CA LYS A 10 8.75 -6.02 7.93
C LYS A 10 7.48 -5.29 8.43
N ALA A 11 6.61 -4.87 7.51
CA ALA A 11 5.35 -4.19 7.86
C ALA A 11 4.40 -5.11 8.64
N ARG A 12 4.28 -6.39 8.27
CA ARG A 12 3.45 -7.38 8.96
C ARG A 12 4.02 -7.75 10.34
N ASN A 13 5.34 -7.89 10.46
CA ASN A 13 6.00 -8.26 11.72
C ASN A 13 6.12 -7.11 12.71
N SER A 14 6.23 -5.86 12.24
CA SER A 14 6.48 -4.69 13.10
C SER A 14 5.75 -3.43 12.62
N PRO A 15 4.40 -3.43 12.58
CA PRO A 15 3.63 -2.28 12.10
C PRO A 15 3.77 -1.04 12.98
N HIS A 16 4.20 -1.19 14.24
CA HIS A 16 4.43 -0.09 15.18
C HIS A 16 5.79 0.59 15.03
N ASN A 17 6.74 -0.05 14.33
CA ASN A 17 8.11 0.44 14.17
C ASN A 17 8.50 0.41 12.69
N PHE A 18 7.74 1.14 11.88
CA PHE A 18 7.90 1.17 10.44
C PHE A 18 8.29 2.57 9.96
N ASP A 19 9.34 2.63 9.17
CA ASP A 19 9.84 3.89 8.64
C ASP A 19 8.87 4.47 7.62
N PHE A 20 8.65 5.78 7.64
CA PHE A 20 7.70 6.41 6.72
C PHE A 20 8.10 6.21 5.26
N SER A 21 9.40 6.32 4.95
CA SER A 21 9.93 6.10 3.61
C SER A 21 9.74 4.67 3.13
N ASP A 22 9.77 3.69 4.03
CA ASP A 22 9.50 2.29 3.71
C ASP A 22 8.01 2.06 3.41
N LEU A 23 7.12 2.78 4.09
CA LEU A 23 5.67 2.76 3.80
C LEU A 23 5.37 3.27 2.40
N LEU A 24 6.01 4.38 1.99
CA LEU A 24 5.82 4.94 0.66
C LEU A 24 6.28 3.95 -0.41
N LYS A 25 7.48 3.37 -0.24
CA LYS A 25 8.02 2.36 -1.17
C LYS A 25 7.13 1.12 -1.26
N LEU A 26 6.63 0.63 -0.13
CA LEU A 26 5.73 -0.53 -0.12
C LEU A 26 4.43 -0.22 -0.88
N ALA A 27 3.90 1.00 -0.76
CA ALA A 27 2.74 1.43 -1.53
C ALA A 27 3.06 1.45 -3.04
N GLU A 28 4.20 2.03 -3.44
CA GLU A 28 4.66 2.07 -4.84
C GLU A 28 4.85 0.67 -5.44
N CYS A 29 5.52 -0.21 -4.71
CA CYS A 29 5.68 -1.63 -5.05
C CYS A 29 4.35 -2.31 -5.37
N PHE A 30 3.29 -1.94 -4.65
CA PHE A 30 1.96 -2.52 -4.80
C PHE A 30 1.09 -1.78 -5.84
N GLY A 31 1.66 -0.88 -6.63
CA GLY A 31 0.95 -0.20 -7.70
C GLY A 31 0.23 1.08 -7.31
N TYR A 32 0.53 1.63 -6.13
CA TYR A 32 0.10 2.98 -5.79
C TYR A 32 1.07 4.00 -6.35
N GLU A 33 0.55 5.02 -7.01
CA GLU A 33 1.35 6.16 -7.47
C GLU A 33 1.11 7.38 -6.59
N GLU A 34 2.18 8.10 -6.27
CA GLU A 34 2.07 9.40 -5.62
C GLU A 34 1.43 10.42 -6.57
N LYS A 35 0.27 10.96 -6.17
CA LYS A 35 -0.44 11.99 -6.95
C LYS A 35 -0.21 13.40 -6.40
N ARG A 36 0.10 13.53 -5.12
CA ARG A 36 0.32 14.83 -4.49
C ARG A 36 1.15 14.72 -3.23
N GLN A 37 2.17 15.57 -3.14
CA GLN A 37 2.93 15.82 -1.94
C GLN A 37 2.71 17.25 -1.44
N ARG A 38 2.49 17.43 -0.12
CA ARG A 38 2.53 18.74 0.55
C ARG A 38 3.15 18.59 1.94
N GLY A 39 4.41 19.01 2.08
CA GLY A 39 5.15 18.82 3.33
C GLY A 39 5.27 17.33 3.64
N SER A 40 4.87 16.93 4.85
CA SER A 40 4.85 15.54 5.31
C SER A 40 3.64 14.73 4.85
N HIS A 41 2.69 15.34 4.13
CA HIS A 41 1.50 14.67 3.64
C HIS A 41 1.70 14.20 2.20
N HIS A 42 1.52 12.90 2.00
CA HIS A 42 1.59 12.27 0.70
C HIS A 42 0.25 11.62 0.37
N VAL A 43 -0.22 11.82 -0.86
CA VAL A 43 -1.45 11.23 -1.37
C VAL A 43 -1.09 10.27 -2.48
N PHE A 44 -1.47 9.01 -2.27
CA PHE A 44 -1.24 7.90 -3.19
C PHE A 44 -2.55 7.42 -3.79
N GLN A 45 -2.50 6.94 -5.03
CA GLN A 45 -3.65 6.38 -5.73
C GLN A 45 -3.29 5.05 -6.40
N GLN A 46 -4.14 4.05 -6.21
CA GLN A 46 -3.98 2.72 -6.81
C GLN A 46 -4.25 2.77 -8.31
N THR A 47 -3.27 2.40 -9.14
CA THR A 47 -3.36 2.44 -10.60
C THR A 47 -3.10 1.11 -11.30
N THR A 48 -2.61 0.09 -10.59
CA THR A 48 -2.38 -1.25 -11.15
C THR A 48 -3.66 -2.06 -11.34
N PHE A 49 -4.55 -2.09 -10.34
CA PHE A 49 -5.77 -2.91 -10.42
C PHE A 49 -6.92 -2.17 -11.11
N PRO A 50 -7.73 -2.85 -11.96
CA PRO A 50 -8.78 -2.21 -12.72
C PRO A 50 -9.85 -1.56 -11.81
N ARG A 51 -10.34 -0.41 -12.25
CA ARG A 51 -11.45 0.30 -11.60
C ARG A 51 -12.77 -0.43 -11.89
N GLN A 52 -13.08 -1.44 -11.10
CA GLN A 52 -14.44 -1.96 -11.05
C GLN A 52 -15.27 -1.04 -10.14
N ASP A 53 -16.09 -0.17 -10.73
CA ASP A 53 -16.88 0.86 -10.03
C ASP A 53 -17.88 0.30 -9.01
N THR A 54 -18.14 -1.01 -9.01
CA THR A 54 -19.16 -1.65 -8.18
C THR A 54 -18.69 -2.01 -6.76
N LYS A 55 -17.38 -2.03 -6.48
CA LYS A 55 -16.87 -2.55 -5.19
C LYS A 55 -16.57 -1.41 -4.20
N ARG A 56 -17.40 -1.29 -3.17
CA ARG A 56 -17.26 -0.29 -2.08
C ARG A 56 -15.88 -0.31 -1.42
N LYS A 57 -15.33 -1.50 -1.14
CA LYS A 57 -13.99 -1.66 -0.53
C LYS A 57 -12.86 -1.19 -1.45
N ARG A 58 -12.93 -1.47 -2.75
CA ARG A 58 -11.95 -0.94 -3.72
C ARG A 58 -11.93 0.58 -3.72
N LYS A 59 -13.09 1.24 -3.60
CA LYS A 59 -13.17 2.70 -3.51
C LYS A 59 -12.51 3.25 -2.24
N GLU A 60 -12.63 2.54 -1.13
CA GLU A 60 -11.95 2.87 0.14
C GLU A 60 -10.43 2.77 0.00
N TYR A 61 -9.93 1.71 -0.64
CA TYR A 61 -8.49 1.50 -0.86
C TYR A 61 -7.93 2.18 -2.11
N ASP A 62 -8.74 2.87 -2.92
CA ASP A 62 -8.29 3.56 -4.15
C ASP A 62 -7.26 4.65 -3.83
N ARG A 63 -7.41 5.31 -2.69
CA ARG A 63 -6.61 6.47 -2.33
C ARG A 63 -6.13 6.34 -0.90
N MET A 64 -4.82 6.40 -0.73
CA MET A 64 -4.17 6.42 0.58
C MET A 64 -3.62 7.80 0.88
N ASN A 65 -3.77 8.25 2.13
CA ASN A 65 -3.17 9.50 2.59
C ASN A 65 -2.18 9.17 3.71
N PHE A 66 -0.89 9.26 3.39
CA PHE A 66 0.20 8.99 4.31
C PHE A 66 0.71 10.29 4.91
N GLN A 67 1.07 10.25 6.19
CA GLN A 67 1.56 11.41 6.93
C GLN A 67 2.64 10.96 7.90
N SER A 68 3.85 11.49 7.75
CA SER A 68 4.94 11.15 8.67
C SER A 68 4.69 11.77 10.05
N ALA A 69 4.98 11.02 11.11
CA ALA A 69 5.10 11.54 12.47
C ALA A 69 6.55 11.36 12.94
N GLY A 70 7.37 12.42 12.87
CA GLY A 70 8.78 12.35 13.26
C GLY A 70 9.63 11.38 12.43
N GLY A 71 9.27 11.18 11.15
CA GLY A 71 9.96 10.24 10.26
C GLY A 71 9.42 8.81 10.27
N GLN A 72 8.52 8.49 11.21
CA GLN A 72 7.86 7.18 11.28
C GLN A 72 6.47 7.20 10.64
N ALA A 73 6.07 6.05 10.10
CA ALA A 73 4.69 5.80 9.73
C ALA A 73 3.83 5.62 10.97
N LYS A 74 2.58 6.09 10.94
CA LYS A 74 1.63 5.75 12.00
C LYS A 74 1.25 4.27 11.88
N PRO A 75 1.12 3.52 13.00
CA PRO A 75 0.78 2.10 12.93
C PRO A 75 -0.54 1.85 12.20
N SER A 76 -1.51 2.77 12.32
CA SER A 76 -2.76 2.69 11.57
C SER A 76 -2.55 2.76 10.05
N GLN A 77 -1.63 3.60 9.56
CA GLN A 77 -1.36 3.74 8.13
C GLN A 77 -0.68 2.51 7.55
N VAL A 78 0.18 1.85 8.35
CA VAL A 78 0.77 0.57 7.97
C VAL A 78 -0.32 -0.50 7.86
N ASN A 79 -1.19 -0.59 8.87
CA ASN A 79 -2.31 -1.53 8.84
C ASN A 79 -3.30 -1.25 7.69
N ASP A 80 -3.59 0.02 7.38
CA ASP A 80 -4.46 0.40 6.26
C ASP A 80 -3.87 -0.10 4.93
N LEU A 81 -2.56 0.08 4.72
CA LEU A 81 -1.87 -0.43 3.53
C LEU A 81 -1.89 -1.95 3.46
N LEU A 82 -1.59 -2.65 4.56
CA LEU A 82 -1.65 -4.11 4.61
C LEU A 82 -3.06 -4.65 4.32
N ASN A 83 -4.09 -4.03 4.90
CA ASN A 83 -5.48 -4.39 4.64
C ASN A 83 -5.86 -4.20 3.16
N ALA A 84 -5.37 -3.15 2.51
CA ALA A 84 -5.55 -2.97 1.08
C ALA A 84 -4.81 -4.04 0.27
N ILE A 85 -3.56 -4.35 0.63
CA ILE A 85 -2.77 -5.42 -0.01
C ILE A 85 -3.53 -6.75 0.04
N ASP A 86 -3.98 -7.14 1.23
CA ASP A 86 -4.75 -8.37 1.45
C ASP A 86 -6.08 -8.34 0.68
N TYR A 87 -6.76 -7.19 0.62
CA TYR A 87 -7.97 -7.02 -0.18
C TYR A 87 -7.71 -7.22 -1.68
N PHE A 88 -6.71 -6.56 -2.24
CA PHE A 88 -6.41 -6.65 -3.67
C PHE A 88 -5.90 -8.03 -4.06
N ARG A 89 -5.06 -8.67 -3.23
CA ARG A 89 -4.64 -10.07 -3.44
C ARG A 89 -5.82 -11.03 -3.49
N LYS A 90 -6.79 -10.83 -2.60
CA LYS A 90 -8.00 -11.67 -2.56
C LYS A 90 -8.93 -11.41 -3.75
N GLU A 91 -9.12 -10.15 -4.11
CA GLU A 91 -10.10 -9.73 -5.12
C GLU A 91 -9.59 -9.88 -6.56
N TYR A 92 -8.28 -9.79 -6.73
CA TYR A 92 -7.60 -9.87 -8.03
C TYR A 92 -6.58 -11.01 -7.99
N SER A 93 -6.91 -12.17 -7.41
CA SER A 93 -5.99 -13.31 -7.30
C SER A 93 -5.41 -13.73 -8.65
N ASP A 94 -6.18 -13.60 -9.73
CA ASP A 94 -5.75 -13.87 -11.11
C ASP A 94 -4.65 -12.91 -11.60
N TRP A 95 -4.51 -11.74 -10.99
CA TRP A 95 -3.43 -10.77 -11.29
C TRP A 95 -2.15 -11.06 -10.51
N PHE A 96 -2.21 -11.96 -9.52
CA PHE A 96 -1.06 -12.39 -8.72
C PHE A 96 -0.61 -13.82 -9.03
N HIS A 97 -1.39 -14.59 -9.80
CA HIS A 97 -0.92 -15.85 -10.36
C HIS A 97 -0.12 -15.56 -11.63
N GLU A 98 1.16 -15.92 -11.63
CA GLU A 98 1.82 -16.26 -12.88
C GLU A 98 1.03 -17.41 -13.52
N PRO A 99 0.83 -17.42 -14.85
CA PRO A 99 0.26 -18.58 -15.50
C PRO A 99 1.15 -19.78 -15.18
N ASP A 100 0.57 -20.77 -14.50
CA ASP A 100 1.16 -22.10 -14.37
C ASP A 100 1.40 -22.60 -15.80
N ASP A 101 2.67 -22.79 -16.16
CA ASP A 101 3.14 -23.30 -17.46
C ASP A 101 2.60 -24.71 -17.74
#